data_AF-A0A3D0JYQ9-F1
#
_entry.id   AF-A0A3D0JYQ9-F1
#
_cell.length_a   1.000
_cell.length_b   1.000
_cell.length_c   1.000
_cell.angle_alpha   90.00
_cell.angle_beta   90.00
_cell.angle_gamma   90.00
#
_symmetry.space_group_name_H-M   'P 1'
#
loop_
_entity.id
_entity.type
_entity.pdbx_description
1 polymer ?
#
loop_
_entity_poly.entity_id
_entity_poly.type
_entity_poly.pdbx_seq_one_letter_code
_entity_poly.pdbx_strand_id
1 'polypeptide(L)'
;FPEHKELILAIGKHGAEWWMDTPSAENDGGDSTGLHNAWAEARAWTVQEERWYNPTSKEICLAEVWYRRWVEVGVITAPDGRVVEYDESNMAHQVALASGMSEYSRAIVARVRRSYWLGPHRLHDGPSPYSHRHFPYVPFWGFREDGTRVPFGYVRDMIYPQDSLNSGISKLRWGMASVRTERTKGAVDMTDAQFRQQVARVDADIVLNAEHFKSNPGARFQVHRDFQLNQQQFQMMQDNRSAIQRVSAVTTGFMGKEGTATSGRQEAMQIEQSNQALGVMMDNFRAGRTMVGELLLSMIIKDLGSQQQTIIIEGDAVREDRTVVINKPEQDPAGYTYLSNDLQRTRLKVALEDVPSTNSYRAQQLAALSEAVKSLPPQYQAAVLPFLVSLMDVPFKRDVVEAIRAAAQQETPEQVEQRIKQAVDEALAKSGVELKMRELAMKEGKTEAEIEKIRREAVQVGVQAAYSAMQGAAQVAQLPMIAPVADEILKASGWEQQQGDDPNIPQAEQTAAMNIKAPYAQPGGPDAMPAVRENTSPAFPPVPAEPGTGMQGIETAATSDNLA
;
A
#
# COMPACT_ATOMS: atom_id res chain seq x y z
N PHE A 1 22.51 4.66 -35.58
CA PHE A 1 21.93 4.75 -36.93
C PHE A 1 22.90 4.09 -37.91
N PRO A 2 22.78 2.78 -38.18
CA PRO A 2 23.74 2.06 -39.04
C PRO A 2 23.81 2.63 -40.46
N GLU A 3 22.64 2.88 -41.06
CA GLU A 3 22.42 3.45 -42.40
C GLU A 3 23.02 4.86 -42.61
N HIS A 4 23.37 5.55 -41.52
CA HIS A 4 23.96 6.90 -41.56
C HIS A 4 25.34 6.96 -40.87
N LYS A 5 25.98 5.81 -40.66
CA LYS A 5 27.30 5.72 -40.02
C LYS A 5 28.34 6.60 -40.73
N GLU A 6 28.34 6.60 -42.06
CA GLU A 6 29.32 7.33 -42.87
C GLU A 6 29.10 8.84 -42.80
N LEU A 7 27.85 9.29 -42.91
CA LEU A 7 27.45 10.68 -42.70
C LEU A 7 27.87 11.21 -41.32
N ILE A 8 27.62 10.43 -40.25
CA ILE A 8 28.02 10.79 -38.88
C ILE A 8 29.55 10.88 -38.74
N LEU A 9 30.30 9.98 -39.38
CA LEU A 9 31.76 9.98 -39.36
C LEU A 9 32.38 11.12 -40.20
N ALA A 10 31.75 11.50 -41.30
CA ALA A 10 32.15 12.66 -42.09
C ALA A 10 31.92 13.97 -41.31
N ILE A 11 30.72 14.15 -40.76
CA ILE A 11 30.40 15.30 -39.90
C ILE A 11 31.31 15.38 -38.67
N GLY A 12 31.62 14.26 -38.01
CA GLY A 12 32.53 14.25 -36.85
C GLY A 12 33.99 14.60 -37.17
N LYS A 13 34.41 14.50 -38.44
CA LYS A 13 35.77 14.88 -38.88
C LYS A 13 35.84 16.31 -39.39
N HIS A 14 34.86 16.70 -40.21
CA HIS A 14 34.89 17.90 -41.08
C HIS A 14 33.79 18.93 -40.73
N GLY A 15 32.89 18.62 -39.78
CA GLY A 15 31.83 19.54 -39.34
C GLY A 15 30.77 19.81 -40.41
N ALA A 16 30.46 21.09 -40.63
CA ALA A 16 29.58 21.53 -41.69
C ALA A 16 30.18 21.30 -43.11
N GLU A 17 31.51 21.25 -43.22
CA GLU A 17 32.25 21.06 -44.49
C GLU A 17 32.37 19.59 -44.90
N TRP A 18 31.64 18.67 -44.26
CA TRP A 18 31.70 17.21 -44.52
C TRP A 18 31.48 16.81 -45.99
N TRP A 19 30.73 17.61 -46.74
CA TRP A 19 30.44 17.42 -48.15
C TRP A 19 31.58 17.89 -49.08
N MET A 20 32.57 18.66 -48.57
CA MET A 20 33.67 19.20 -49.36
C MET A 20 34.84 18.22 -49.54
N ASP A 21 34.99 17.24 -48.64
CA ASP A 21 36.09 16.25 -48.62
C ASP A 21 35.57 14.80 -48.73
N THR A 22 34.42 14.61 -49.39
CA THR A 22 33.85 13.27 -49.67
C THR A 22 34.31 12.80 -51.06
N PRO A 23 35.20 11.77 -51.19
CA PRO A 23 35.85 11.44 -52.46
C PRO A 23 34.94 10.83 -53.55
N SER A 24 33.65 10.60 -53.28
CA SER A 24 32.68 10.09 -54.26
C SER A 24 32.09 11.18 -55.16
N ALA A 25 32.27 12.47 -54.84
CA ALA A 25 31.64 13.58 -55.56
C ALA A 25 32.18 13.81 -56.99
N GLU A 26 33.36 13.28 -57.33
CA GLU A 26 34.00 13.51 -58.63
C GLU A 26 33.78 12.39 -59.68
N ASN A 27 33.21 11.23 -59.31
CA ASN A 27 33.33 10.02 -60.14
C ASN A 27 32.05 9.22 -60.47
N ASP A 28 30.85 9.64 -60.04
CA ASP A 28 29.61 8.98 -60.50
C ASP A 28 28.46 9.95 -60.83
N GLY A 29 28.49 10.46 -62.07
CA GLY A 29 27.48 11.38 -62.61
C GLY A 29 26.23 10.67 -63.13
N GLY A 30 25.50 9.99 -62.26
CA GLY A 30 24.29 9.22 -62.58
C GLY A 30 23.00 9.79 -61.96
N ASP A 31 22.81 9.56 -60.66
CA ASP A 31 21.52 9.78 -59.99
C ASP A 31 21.39 11.11 -59.25
N SER A 32 20.28 11.82 -59.49
CA SER A 32 19.93 13.04 -58.76
C SER A 32 19.38 12.71 -57.37
N THR A 33 20.25 12.76 -56.36
CA THR A 33 19.95 12.47 -54.95
C THR A 33 18.99 13.46 -54.26
N GLY A 34 18.43 14.43 -54.99
CA GLY A 34 17.54 15.47 -54.45
C GLY A 34 18.22 16.53 -53.56
N LEU A 35 19.53 16.41 -53.31
CA LEU A 35 20.28 17.25 -52.37
C LEU A 35 20.61 18.68 -52.86
N HIS A 36 20.17 19.08 -54.06
CA HIS A 36 20.56 20.36 -54.69
C HIS A 36 20.30 21.61 -53.85
N ASN A 37 19.24 21.64 -53.01
CA ASN A 37 19.00 22.78 -52.11
C ASN A 37 19.97 22.82 -50.92
N ALA A 38 20.34 21.68 -50.34
CA ALA A 38 21.29 21.62 -49.23
C ALA A 38 22.69 22.14 -49.64
N TRP A 39 23.05 21.97 -50.91
CA TRP A 39 24.30 22.46 -51.50
C TRP A 39 24.40 23.99 -51.64
N ALA A 40 23.29 24.72 -51.47
CA ALA A 40 23.27 26.17 -51.37
C ALA A 40 23.28 26.64 -49.91
N GLU A 41 22.60 25.90 -49.02
CA GLU A 41 22.46 26.23 -47.60
C GLU A 41 23.78 26.09 -46.82
N ALA A 42 24.59 25.08 -47.13
CA ALA A 42 25.87 24.80 -46.46
C ALA A 42 27.09 25.60 -46.99
N ARG A 43 26.87 26.69 -47.76
CA ARG A 43 27.96 27.54 -48.32
C ARG A 43 28.25 28.82 -47.55
N ALA A 44 27.48 29.11 -46.50
CA ALA A 44 27.66 30.29 -45.68
C ALA A 44 27.79 29.87 -44.22
N TRP A 45 28.83 30.35 -43.53
CA TRP A 45 28.89 30.19 -42.08
C TRP A 45 27.68 30.89 -41.45
N THR A 46 26.85 30.14 -40.74
CA THR A 46 25.63 30.68 -40.11
C THR A 46 25.53 30.35 -38.63
N VAL A 47 24.81 31.21 -37.90
CA VAL A 47 24.38 31.02 -36.50
C VAL A 47 23.46 29.78 -36.34
N GLN A 48 23.16 29.04 -37.41
CA GLN A 48 22.48 27.76 -37.35
C GLN A 48 23.46 26.59 -37.18
N GLU A 49 24.68 26.68 -37.71
CA GLU A 49 25.70 25.62 -37.64
C GLU A 49 26.28 25.48 -36.24
N GLU A 50 26.62 26.61 -35.59
CA GLU A 50 27.10 26.68 -34.21
C GLU A 50 26.15 26.00 -33.21
N ARG A 51 24.86 25.89 -33.54
CA ARG A 51 23.84 25.23 -32.68
C ARG A 51 23.96 23.70 -32.68
N TRP A 52 24.61 23.10 -33.67
CA TRP A 52 24.69 21.64 -33.79
C TRP A 52 26.09 21.09 -34.07
N TYR A 53 27.08 21.91 -34.40
CA TYR A 53 28.48 21.51 -34.47
C TYR A 53 29.41 22.57 -33.87
N ASN A 54 30.27 22.16 -32.93
CA ASN A 54 31.31 23.01 -32.36
C ASN A 54 32.67 22.66 -32.98
N PRO A 55 33.29 23.54 -33.80
CA PRO A 55 34.58 23.23 -34.45
C PRO A 55 35.76 23.12 -33.49
N THR A 56 35.67 23.71 -32.29
CA THR A 56 36.75 23.74 -31.30
C THR A 56 36.79 22.45 -30.47
N SER A 57 35.63 21.98 -29.99
CA SER A 57 35.53 20.73 -29.20
C SER A 57 35.23 19.50 -30.05
N LYS A 58 34.81 19.68 -31.31
CA LYS A 58 34.31 18.65 -32.24
C LYS A 58 33.06 17.92 -31.74
N GLU A 59 32.31 18.55 -30.83
CA GLU A 59 31.02 18.08 -30.36
C GLU A 59 29.93 18.29 -31.43
N ILE A 60 29.02 17.32 -31.53
CA ILE A 60 27.88 17.35 -32.45
C ILE A 60 26.58 17.18 -31.65
N CYS A 61 25.61 18.07 -31.84
CA CYS A 61 24.31 17.98 -31.19
C CYS A 61 23.36 17.05 -31.97
N LEU A 62 22.93 15.96 -31.34
CA LEU A 62 21.84 15.12 -31.83
C LEU A 62 20.51 15.60 -31.22
N ALA A 63 19.59 16.06 -32.06
CA ALA A 63 18.26 16.49 -31.64
C ALA A 63 17.26 15.32 -31.70
N GLU A 64 16.63 14.99 -30.57
CA GLU A 64 15.50 14.04 -30.53
C GLU A 64 14.18 14.81 -30.55
N VAL A 65 13.45 14.70 -31.67
CA VAL A 65 12.22 15.44 -31.94
C VAL A 65 11.00 14.52 -31.74
N TRP A 66 10.20 14.84 -30.74
CA TRP A 66 8.91 14.20 -30.47
C TRP A 66 7.77 15.08 -30.98
N TYR A 67 6.93 14.53 -31.86
CA TYR A 67 5.82 15.28 -32.46
C TYR A 67 4.53 14.44 -32.50
N ARG A 68 3.39 15.13 -32.61
CA ARG A 68 2.08 14.51 -32.80
C ARG A 68 1.66 14.65 -34.26
N ARG A 69 1.29 13.54 -34.88
CA ARG A 69 0.61 13.52 -36.18
C ARG A 69 -0.83 13.05 -35.96
N TRP A 70 -1.78 13.85 -36.43
CA TRP A 70 -3.17 13.42 -36.51
C TRP A 70 -3.32 12.45 -37.69
N VAL A 71 -3.93 11.29 -37.44
CA VAL A 71 -4.12 10.23 -38.42
C VAL A 71 -5.57 9.77 -38.34
N GLU A 72 -6.22 9.63 -39.49
CA GLU A 72 -7.55 9.04 -39.61
C GLU A 72 -7.43 7.52 -39.43
N VAL A 73 -8.16 6.95 -38.48
CA VAL A 73 -8.12 5.53 -38.12
C VAL A 73 -9.55 5.00 -38.09
N GLY A 74 -9.79 3.82 -38.65
CA GLY A 74 -11.06 3.11 -38.49
C GLY A 74 -11.25 2.69 -37.04
N VAL A 75 -12.44 2.89 -36.48
CA VAL A 75 -12.78 2.50 -35.12
C VAL A 75 -14.11 1.75 -35.10
N ILE A 76 -14.19 0.81 -34.17
CA ILE A 76 -15.35 -0.04 -33.92
C ILE A 76 -16.02 0.47 -32.65
N THR A 77 -17.31 0.80 -32.72
CA THR A 77 -18.14 1.07 -31.55
C THR A 77 -18.93 -0.19 -31.21
N ALA A 78 -18.69 -0.76 -30.03
CA ALA A 78 -19.42 -1.92 -29.52
C ALA A 78 -20.70 -1.49 -28.77
N PRO A 79 -21.68 -2.40 -28.55
CA PRO A 79 -22.97 -2.07 -27.90
C PRO A 79 -22.85 -1.56 -26.46
N ASP A 80 -21.73 -1.83 -25.79
CA ASP A 80 -21.40 -1.33 -24.45
C ASP A 80 -20.84 0.11 -24.44
N GLY A 81 -20.79 0.76 -25.62
CA GLY A 81 -20.24 2.10 -25.80
C GLY A 81 -18.71 2.16 -25.82
N ARG A 82 -18.00 1.01 -25.80
CA ARG A 82 -16.55 1.00 -25.97
C ARG A 82 -16.17 1.24 -27.43
N VAL A 83 -15.17 2.09 -27.63
CA VAL A 83 -14.60 2.40 -28.94
C VAL A 83 -13.19 1.81 -29.02
N VAL A 84 -12.97 0.91 -29.97
CA VAL A 84 -11.71 0.19 -30.20
C VAL A 84 -11.18 0.51 -31.59
N GLU A 85 -9.86 0.53 -31.78
CA GLU A 85 -9.27 0.74 -33.11
C GLU A 85 -9.48 -0.53 -33.98
N TYR A 86 -9.99 -0.37 -35.20
CA TYR A 86 -10.24 -1.50 -36.11
C TYR A 86 -8.90 -2.12 -36.54
N ASP A 87 -8.86 -3.44 -36.53
CA ASP A 87 -7.72 -4.25 -36.95
C ASP A 87 -8.24 -5.31 -37.91
N GLU A 88 -7.79 -5.24 -39.16
CA GLU A 88 -8.19 -6.11 -40.26
C GLU A 88 -7.69 -7.55 -40.05
N SER A 89 -6.60 -7.74 -39.31
CA SER A 89 -6.05 -9.07 -39.00
C SER A 89 -6.83 -9.81 -37.89
N ASN A 90 -7.62 -9.08 -37.10
CA ASN A 90 -8.35 -9.64 -35.97
C ASN A 90 -9.73 -10.17 -36.41
N MET A 91 -9.85 -11.50 -36.51
CA MET A 91 -11.10 -12.17 -36.88
C MET A 91 -12.29 -11.81 -35.95
N ALA A 92 -12.07 -11.48 -34.68
CA ALA A 92 -13.14 -11.03 -33.79
C ALA A 92 -13.70 -9.65 -34.19
N HIS A 93 -12.85 -8.75 -34.70
CA HIS A 93 -13.28 -7.46 -35.25
C HIS A 93 -14.07 -7.65 -36.56
N GLN A 94 -13.62 -8.55 -37.44
CA GLN A 94 -14.36 -8.88 -38.66
C GLN A 94 -15.74 -9.47 -38.35
N VAL A 95 -15.83 -10.43 -37.44
CA VAL A 95 -17.10 -11.07 -37.04
C VAL A 95 -18.05 -10.09 -36.37
N ALA A 96 -17.56 -9.17 -35.52
CA ALA A 96 -18.41 -8.17 -34.86
C ALA A 96 -19.02 -7.13 -35.82
N LEU A 97 -18.32 -6.79 -36.92
CA LEU A 97 -18.90 -6.01 -38.02
C LEU A 97 -19.89 -6.85 -38.83
N ALA A 98 -19.51 -8.08 -39.20
CA ALA A 98 -20.31 -8.95 -40.07
C ALA A 98 -21.62 -9.44 -39.43
N SER A 99 -21.66 -9.56 -38.09
CA SER A 99 -22.88 -9.87 -37.34
C SER A 99 -23.79 -8.66 -37.10
N GLY A 100 -23.36 -7.45 -37.50
CA GLY A 100 -24.05 -6.20 -37.18
C GLY A 100 -24.03 -5.82 -35.70
N MET A 101 -23.19 -6.48 -34.88
CA MET A 101 -23.08 -6.18 -33.45
C MET A 101 -22.35 -4.87 -33.17
N SER A 102 -21.46 -4.42 -34.06
CA SER A 102 -20.65 -3.22 -33.84
C SER A 102 -20.61 -2.31 -35.06
N GLU A 103 -20.73 -1.00 -34.83
CA GLU A 103 -20.68 0.02 -35.88
C GLU A 103 -19.24 0.40 -36.23
N TYR A 104 -18.91 0.43 -37.52
CA TYR A 104 -17.65 0.99 -38.01
C TYR A 104 -17.80 2.50 -38.27
N SER A 105 -16.91 3.29 -37.70
CA SER A 105 -16.77 4.71 -37.99
C SER A 105 -15.28 5.07 -38.17
N ARG A 106 -14.99 6.32 -38.53
CA ARG A 106 -13.60 6.81 -38.64
C ARG A 106 -13.37 7.94 -37.65
N ALA A 107 -12.26 7.87 -36.93
CA ALA A 107 -11.86 8.85 -35.92
C ALA A 107 -10.45 9.39 -36.20
N ILE A 108 -10.25 10.68 -35.94
CA ILE A 108 -8.94 11.32 -36.05
C ILE A 108 -8.19 11.13 -34.72
N VAL A 109 -7.13 10.32 -34.73
CA VAL A 109 -6.35 9.96 -33.55
C VAL A 109 -4.98 10.65 -33.58
N ALA A 110 -4.59 11.28 -32.47
CA ALA A 110 -3.23 11.79 -32.30
C ALA A 110 -2.26 10.61 -32.05
N ARG A 111 -1.36 10.35 -33.01
CA ARG A 111 -0.23 9.43 -32.86
C ARG A 111 1.03 10.23 -32.53
N VAL A 112 1.77 9.78 -31.52
CA VAL A 112 3.09 10.33 -31.18
C VAL A 112 4.16 9.62 -32.03
N ARG A 113 5.09 10.39 -32.58
CA ARG A 113 6.22 9.93 -33.39
C ARG A 113 7.54 10.47 -32.84
N ARG A 114 8.61 9.71 -33.04
CA ARG A 114 10.00 10.07 -32.67
C ARG A 114 10.86 10.14 -33.91
N SER A 115 11.55 11.26 -34.09
CA SER A 115 12.51 11.48 -35.15
C SER A 115 13.83 11.99 -34.60
N TYR A 116 14.95 11.53 -35.15
CA TYR A 116 16.29 11.94 -34.76
C TYR A 116 16.91 12.80 -35.87
N TRP A 117 17.55 13.90 -35.49
CA TRP A 117 18.11 14.90 -36.40
C TRP A 117 19.54 15.28 -36.00
N LEU A 118 20.39 15.47 -36.99
CA LEU A 118 21.79 15.87 -36.85
C LEU A 118 21.99 17.12 -37.72
N GLY A 119 21.83 18.30 -37.13
CA GLY A 119 21.63 19.53 -37.88
C GLY A 119 20.44 19.39 -38.85
N PRO A 120 20.63 19.63 -40.17
CA PRO A 120 19.56 19.47 -41.16
C PRO A 120 19.25 18.00 -41.52
N HIS A 121 20.07 17.03 -41.08
CA HIS A 121 19.96 15.64 -41.52
C HIS A 121 19.06 14.79 -40.61
N ARG A 122 17.93 14.29 -41.15
CA ARG A 122 17.02 13.38 -40.46
C ARG A 122 17.56 11.95 -40.46
N LEU A 123 18.03 11.46 -39.31
CA LEU A 123 18.64 10.14 -39.13
C LEU A 123 17.63 8.99 -38.88
N HIS A 124 16.39 9.31 -38.51
CA HIS A 124 15.31 8.35 -38.27
C HIS A 124 13.96 9.08 -38.12
N ASP A 125 12.84 8.44 -38.47
CA ASP A 125 11.49 8.95 -38.23
C ASP A 125 10.49 7.79 -38.12
N GLY A 126 10.04 7.48 -36.91
CA GLY A 126 9.20 6.31 -36.62
C GLY A 126 8.06 6.59 -35.64
N PRO A 127 7.15 5.61 -35.45
CA PRO A 127 6.17 5.68 -34.37
C PRO A 127 6.84 5.72 -32.99
N SER A 128 6.11 6.19 -31.97
CA SER A 128 6.49 5.99 -30.57
C SER A 128 6.70 4.50 -30.25
N PRO A 129 7.77 4.11 -29.54
CA PRO A 129 7.92 2.75 -29.01
C PRO A 129 6.97 2.48 -27.82
N TYR A 130 6.45 3.53 -27.20
CA TYR A 130 5.56 3.50 -26.05
C TYR A 130 4.09 3.45 -26.47
N SER A 131 3.28 2.73 -25.68
CA SER A 131 1.81 2.59 -25.79
C SER A 131 1.05 3.90 -25.57
N HIS A 132 1.60 4.83 -24.78
CA HIS A 132 0.92 6.07 -24.40
C HIS A 132 0.82 7.10 -25.55
N ARG A 133 -0.30 7.85 -25.59
CA ARG A 133 -0.52 8.98 -26.52
C ARG A 133 0.12 10.30 -26.06
N HIS A 134 1.00 10.24 -25.06
CA HIS A 134 1.72 11.36 -24.46
C HIS A 134 3.17 11.40 -24.95
N PHE A 135 3.84 12.54 -24.75
CA PHE A 135 5.30 12.61 -24.91
C PHE A 135 5.97 11.95 -23.70
N PRO A 136 7.11 11.25 -23.86
CA PRO A 136 7.75 10.52 -22.77
C PRO A 136 8.47 11.42 -21.75
N TYR A 137 8.83 12.64 -22.16
CA TYR A 137 9.43 13.63 -21.27
C TYR A 137 8.33 14.47 -20.62
N VAL A 138 8.26 14.40 -19.28
CA VAL A 138 7.39 15.25 -18.46
C VAL A 138 8.23 16.39 -17.88
N PRO A 139 8.05 17.64 -18.35
CA PRO A 139 8.76 18.78 -17.77
C PRO A 139 8.09 19.21 -16.46
N PHE A 140 8.89 19.36 -15.41
CA PHE A 140 8.46 19.97 -14.16
C PHE A 140 8.62 21.49 -14.25
N TRP A 141 7.54 22.23 -14.06
CA TRP A 141 7.53 23.70 -14.13
C TRP A 141 7.31 24.31 -12.75
N GLY A 142 8.03 25.38 -12.44
CA GLY A 142 7.71 26.26 -11.31
C GLY A 142 6.61 27.24 -11.71
N PHE A 143 7.00 28.35 -12.31
CA PHE A 143 6.12 29.34 -12.93
C PHE A 143 6.37 29.44 -14.43
N ARG A 144 5.43 30.06 -15.16
CA ARG A 144 5.54 30.36 -16.59
C ARG A 144 4.91 31.71 -16.88
N GLU A 145 5.47 32.47 -17.82
CA GLU A 145 4.83 33.72 -18.28
C GLU A 145 3.57 33.42 -19.11
N ASP A 146 2.46 34.15 -18.91
CA ASP A 146 1.21 33.88 -19.64
C ASP A 146 1.35 34.03 -21.16
N GLY A 147 2.09 35.06 -21.60
CA GLY A 147 2.31 35.36 -23.02
C GLY A 147 3.35 34.47 -23.69
N THR A 148 4.60 34.50 -23.22
CA THR A 148 5.72 33.77 -23.86
C THR A 148 5.77 32.29 -23.47
N ARG A 149 5.16 31.92 -22.34
CA ARG A 149 5.22 30.59 -21.71
C ARG A 149 6.62 30.14 -21.30
N VAL A 150 7.59 31.06 -21.26
CA VAL A 150 8.95 30.86 -20.73
C VAL A 150 8.86 30.48 -19.25
N PRO A 151 9.54 29.40 -18.81
CA PRO A 151 9.54 28.97 -17.43
C PRO A 151 10.44 29.85 -16.55
N PHE A 152 10.04 30.08 -15.30
CA PHE A 152 10.86 30.76 -14.30
C PHE A 152 10.60 30.24 -12.88
N GLY A 153 11.39 30.71 -11.92
CA GLY A 153 11.27 30.43 -10.48
C GLY A 153 11.62 31.66 -9.64
N TYR A 154 11.38 31.60 -8.33
CA TYR A 154 11.52 32.71 -7.37
C TYR A 154 12.85 33.49 -7.45
N VAL A 155 13.94 32.86 -7.89
CA VAL A 155 15.25 33.49 -8.02
C VAL A 155 15.28 34.61 -9.06
N ARG A 156 14.40 34.58 -10.09
CA ARG A 156 14.37 35.56 -11.19
C ARG A 156 14.36 37.00 -10.68
N ASP A 157 13.44 37.31 -9.76
CA ASP A 157 13.22 38.67 -9.29
C ASP A 157 14.24 39.08 -8.21
N MET A 158 15.04 38.12 -7.71
CA MET A 158 16.19 38.37 -6.83
C MET A 158 17.44 38.83 -7.61
N ILE A 159 17.52 38.58 -8.93
CA ILE A 159 18.73 38.87 -9.73
C ILE A 159 19.10 40.36 -9.66
N TYR A 160 18.13 41.26 -9.84
CA TYR A 160 18.40 42.71 -9.84
C TYR A 160 18.80 43.26 -8.45
N PRO A 161 18.08 42.94 -7.33
CA PRO A 161 18.57 43.25 -5.98
C PRO A 161 19.95 42.66 -5.67
N GLN A 162 20.24 41.44 -6.12
CA GLN A 162 21.53 40.78 -5.89
C GLN A 162 22.66 41.43 -6.67
N ASP A 163 22.46 41.82 -7.93
CA ASP A 163 23.45 42.56 -8.71
C ASP A 163 23.68 43.98 -8.16
N SER A 164 22.61 44.68 -7.79
CA SER A 164 22.70 45.97 -7.09
C SER A 164 23.51 45.88 -5.79
N LEU A 165 23.33 44.79 -5.03
CA LEU A 165 24.12 44.48 -3.82
C LEU A 165 25.58 44.11 -4.14
N ASN A 166 25.84 43.32 -5.19
CA ASN A 166 27.20 42.95 -5.64
C ASN A 166 27.98 44.18 -6.14
N SER A 167 27.34 45.02 -6.94
CA SER A 167 27.85 46.30 -7.45
C SER A 167 28.12 47.27 -6.30
N GLY A 168 27.20 47.35 -5.32
CA GLY A 168 27.38 48.10 -4.08
C GLY A 168 28.62 47.63 -3.30
N ILE A 169 28.71 46.35 -2.94
CA ILE A 169 29.84 45.80 -2.19
C ILE A 169 31.17 45.97 -2.94
N SER A 170 31.18 45.84 -4.26
CA SER A 170 32.37 46.07 -5.09
C SER A 170 32.80 47.54 -5.07
N LYS A 171 31.87 48.48 -5.21
CA LYS A 171 32.14 49.94 -5.09
C LYS A 171 32.60 50.33 -3.68
N LEU A 172 32.09 49.68 -2.63
CA LEU A 172 32.56 49.89 -1.24
C LEU A 172 33.99 49.41 -1.06
N ARG A 173 34.32 48.20 -1.53
CA ARG A 173 35.70 47.66 -1.46
C ARG A 173 36.69 48.54 -2.22
N TRP A 174 36.30 49.02 -3.40
CA TRP A 174 37.09 49.99 -4.16
C TRP A 174 37.21 51.32 -3.42
N GLY A 175 36.10 51.87 -2.90
CA GLY A 175 36.06 53.14 -2.18
C GLY A 175 36.96 53.16 -0.94
N MET A 176 36.96 52.09 -0.15
CA MET A 176 37.85 51.94 1.03
C MET A 176 39.34 51.89 0.67
N ALA A 177 39.69 51.46 -0.55
CA ALA A 177 41.06 51.47 -1.07
C ALA A 177 41.39 52.74 -1.88
N SER A 178 40.39 53.55 -2.23
CA SER A 178 40.55 54.76 -3.04
C SER A 178 41.05 55.94 -2.19
N VAL A 179 41.95 56.74 -2.75
CA VAL A 179 42.55 57.90 -2.09
C VAL A 179 42.71 59.02 -3.10
N ARG A 180 42.15 60.21 -2.82
CA ARG A 180 42.28 61.41 -3.65
C ARG A 180 43.41 62.28 -3.10
N THR A 181 44.42 62.60 -3.92
CA THR A 181 45.49 63.53 -3.53
C THR A 181 45.32 64.87 -4.23
N GLU A 182 45.34 65.95 -3.45
CA GLU A 182 45.45 67.32 -3.93
C GLU A 182 46.84 67.85 -3.55
N ARG A 183 47.74 67.99 -4.52
CA ARG A 183 49.11 68.48 -4.28
C ARG A 183 49.59 69.43 -5.37
N THR A 184 50.41 70.40 -4.98
CA THR A 184 51.18 71.24 -5.92
C THR A 184 52.35 70.44 -6.53
N LYS A 185 52.67 70.70 -7.81
CA LYS A 185 53.74 70.00 -8.54
C LYS A 185 55.11 70.31 -7.89
N GLY A 186 55.76 69.27 -7.34
CA GLY A 186 57.02 69.42 -6.60
C GLY A 186 56.89 69.32 -5.07
N ALA A 187 55.68 69.13 -4.53
CA ALA A 187 55.45 69.06 -3.07
C ALA A 187 56.02 67.81 -2.36
N VAL A 188 56.40 66.76 -3.08
CA VAL A 188 56.81 65.46 -2.51
C VAL A 188 58.20 65.10 -3.02
N ASP A 189 59.05 64.56 -2.15
CA ASP A 189 60.46 64.27 -2.45
C ASP A 189 60.67 62.90 -3.12
N MET A 190 59.83 62.57 -4.10
CA MET A 190 59.87 61.33 -4.87
C MET A 190 59.24 61.51 -6.26
N THR A 191 59.47 60.57 -7.18
CA THR A 191 58.86 60.65 -8.51
C THR A 191 57.34 60.45 -8.46
N ASP A 192 56.67 61.07 -9.43
CA ASP A 192 55.23 60.93 -9.67
C ASP A 192 54.76 59.47 -9.87
N ALA A 193 55.65 58.56 -10.28
CA ALA A 193 55.35 57.13 -10.41
C ALA A 193 55.38 56.43 -9.03
N GLN A 194 56.46 56.62 -8.27
CA GLN A 194 56.61 56.10 -6.90
C GLN A 194 55.47 56.59 -6.00
N PHE A 195 55.16 57.90 -6.05
CA PHE A 195 54.10 58.50 -5.26
C PHE A 195 52.74 57.80 -5.44
N ARG A 196 52.35 57.52 -6.69
CA ARG A 196 51.08 56.83 -6.99
C ARG A 196 51.04 55.38 -6.47
N GLN A 197 52.19 54.71 -6.39
CA GLN A 197 52.31 53.34 -5.86
C GLN A 197 52.42 53.27 -4.33
N GLN A 198 52.72 54.41 -3.69
CA GLN A 198 52.95 54.51 -2.24
C GLN A 198 51.75 55.09 -1.51
N VAL A 199 51.08 56.12 -2.04
CA VAL A 199 50.00 56.87 -1.36
C VAL A 199 48.76 56.04 -1.00
N ALA A 200 48.50 54.94 -1.70
CA ALA A 200 47.38 54.03 -1.44
C ALA A 200 47.70 52.90 -0.45
N ARG A 201 48.94 52.82 0.05
CA ARG A 201 49.34 51.79 1.03
C ARG A 201 48.86 52.11 2.45
N VAL A 202 48.82 51.09 3.29
CA VAL A 202 48.45 51.22 4.72
C VAL A 202 49.63 51.75 5.54
N ASP A 203 50.86 51.38 5.14
CA ASP A 203 52.17 51.73 5.70
C ASP A 203 52.84 52.93 4.98
N ALA A 204 52.05 53.79 4.33
CA ALA A 204 52.55 54.85 3.46
C ALA A 204 53.21 56.03 4.22
N ASP A 205 54.52 55.97 4.44
CA ASP A 205 55.33 57.16 4.75
C ASP A 205 55.60 57.98 3.47
N ILE A 206 55.56 59.32 3.57
CA ILE A 206 55.62 60.26 2.43
C ILE A 206 56.34 61.55 2.84
N VAL A 207 57.62 61.66 2.47
CA VAL A 207 58.45 62.85 2.73
C VAL A 207 58.07 64.01 1.80
N LEU A 208 57.81 65.19 2.38
CA LEU A 208 57.51 66.42 1.66
C LEU A 208 58.78 67.24 1.39
N ASN A 209 58.89 67.83 0.19
CA ASN A 209 60.09 68.59 -0.18
C ASN A 209 60.10 69.96 0.53
N ALA A 210 61.00 70.10 1.52
CA ALA A 210 61.05 71.27 2.39
C ALA A 210 61.50 72.57 1.69
N GLU A 211 62.17 72.51 0.54
CA GLU A 211 62.59 73.69 -0.22
C GLU A 211 61.43 74.22 -1.09
N HIS A 212 60.65 73.32 -1.70
CA HIS A 212 59.45 73.66 -2.45
C HIS A 212 58.43 74.40 -1.58
N PHE A 213 58.21 73.94 -0.34
CA PHE A 213 57.29 74.63 0.60
C PHE A 213 57.84 75.96 1.14
N LYS A 214 59.15 76.18 1.18
CA LYS A 214 59.76 77.47 1.53
C LYS A 214 59.66 78.49 0.39
N SER A 215 59.88 78.04 -0.84
CA SER A 215 59.84 78.89 -2.05
C SER A 215 58.42 79.23 -2.51
N ASN A 216 57.44 78.36 -2.25
CA ASN A 216 56.03 78.57 -2.59
C ASN A 216 55.15 78.58 -1.33
N PRO A 217 54.89 79.75 -0.70
CA PRO A 217 54.03 79.86 0.48
C PRO A 217 52.57 79.40 0.28
N GLY A 218 52.11 79.29 -0.97
CA GLY A 218 50.81 78.72 -1.34
C GLY A 218 50.82 77.22 -1.65
N ALA A 219 51.95 76.52 -1.48
CA ALA A 219 52.07 75.09 -1.73
C ALA A 219 51.11 74.28 -0.85
N ARG A 220 50.56 73.19 -1.41
CA ARG A 220 49.62 72.32 -0.72
C ARG A 220 49.95 70.85 -0.97
N PHE A 221 49.70 70.04 0.05
CA PHE A 221 49.64 68.58 -0.04
C PHE A 221 48.54 68.11 0.91
N GLN A 222 47.48 67.52 0.37
CA GLN A 222 46.36 66.97 1.12
C GLN A 222 45.98 65.61 0.53
N VAL A 223 45.70 64.65 1.43
CA VAL A 223 45.33 63.28 1.10
C VAL A 223 43.91 63.07 1.62
N HIS A 224 42.94 63.30 0.74
CA HIS A 224 41.53 63.10 1.04
C HIS A 224 41.19 61.62 0.88
N ARG A 225 40.73 60.99 1.95
CA ARG A 225 40.00 59.73 1.89
C ARG A 225 38.54 60.09 2.08
N ASP A 226 37.74 59.99 1.01
CA ASP A 226 36.32 60.33 1.01
C ASP A 226 35.49 59.24 1.73
N PHE A 227 35.84 58.96 3.00
CA PHE A 227 35.20 58.01 3.91
C PHE A 227 33.80 58.44 4.37
N GLN A 228 33.28 59.56 3.88
CA GLN A 228 31.85 59.88 4.00
C GLN A 228 31.04 58.93 3.10
N LEU A 229 30.92 57.69 3.57
CA LEU A 229 29.99 56.73 3.03
C LEU A 229 28.59 57.33 3.17
N ASN A 230 28.04 57.78 2.04
CA ASN A 230 26.71 58.35 2.02
C ASN A 230 25.73 57.32 2.60
N GLN A 231 25.04 57.69 3.69
CA GLN A 231 24.11 56.84 4.43
C GLN A 231 23.08 56.16 3.52
N GLN A 232 22.71 56.83 2.42
CA GLN A 232 21.84 56.33 1.35
C GLN A 232 22.38 55.03 0.69
N GLN A 233 23.69 54.85 0.56
CA GLN A 233 24.28 53.63 -0.02
C GLN A 233 24.17 52.44 0.95
N PHE A 234 24.35 52.67 2.25
CA PHE A 234 24.16 51.62 3.26
C PHE A 234 22.68 51.24 3.37
N GLN A 235 21.79 52.24 3.37
CA GLN A 235 20.34 52.02 3.32
C GLN A 235 19.94 51.20 2.08
N MET A 236 20.40 51.57 0.88
CA MET A 236 20.13 50.82 -0.36
C MET A 236 20.60 49.36 -0.28
N MET A 237 21.76 49.07 0.34
CA MET A 237 22.19 47.68 0.58
C MET A 237 21.26 46.94 1.54
N GLN A 238 20.78 47.59 2.59
CA GLN A 238 19.84 47.01 3.54
C GLN A 238 18.48 46.74 2.88
N ASP A 239 17.99 47.70 2.09
CA ASP A 239 16.75 47.58 1.30
C ASP A 239 16.85 46.45 0.27
N ASN A 240 17.99 46.30 -0.42
CA ASN A 240 18.27 45.18 -1.32
C ASN A 240 18.25 43.83 -0.59
N ARG A 241 18.89 43.72 0.60
CA ARG A 241 18.85 42.49 1.41
C ARG A 241 17.43 42.12 1.83
N SER A 242 16.66 43.10 2.28
CA SER A 242 15.24 42.89 2.63
C SER A 242 14.35 42.66 1.41
N ALA A 243 14.70 43.17 0.23
CA ALA A 243 14.00 42.84 -1.02
C ALA A 243 14.21 41.38 -1.41
N ILE A 244 15.44 40.86 -1.38
CA ILE A 244 15.74 39.43 -1.60
C ILE A 244 14.94 38.56 -0.62
N GLN A 245 14.89 38.94 0.66
CA GLN A 245 14.11 38.23 1.69
C GLN A 245 12.60 38.28 1.45
N ARG A 246 12.04 39.38 0.91
CA ARG A 246 10.60 39.50 0.60
C ARG A 246 10.18 38.80 -0.70
N VAL A 247 11.09 38.70 -1.68
CA VAL A 247 10.89 37.94 -2.93
C VAL A 247 10.96 36.43 -2.67
N SER A 248 11.66 36.02 -1.62
CA SER A 248 11.64 34.64 -1.13
C SER A 248 10.29 34.30 -0.52
N ALA A 249 9.52 33.41 -1.16
CA ALA A 249 8.34 32.79 -0.56
C ALA A 249 8.67 31.86 0.64
N VAL A 250 9.95 31.56 0.87
CA VAL A 250 10.45 30.76 1.99
C VAL A 250 10.60 31.66 3.22
N THR A 251 9.81 31.41 4.27
CA THR A 251 9.85 32.20 5.52
C THR A 251 11.09 31.88 6.38
N THR A 252 11.42 32.78 7.32
CA THR A 252 12.58 32.66 8.22
C THR A 252 12.66 31.31 8.95
N GLY A 253 11.53 30.77 9.44
CA GLY A 253 11.49 29.46 10.10
C GLY A 253 11.80 28.31 9.13
N PHE A 254 11.26 28.37 7.91
CA PHE A 254 11.57 27.41 6.84
C PHE A 254 13.02 27.52 6.34
N MET A 255 13.68 28.67 6.54
CA MET A 255 15.13 28.85 6.34
C MET A 255 15.99 28.28 7.48
N GLY A 256 15.41 27.65 8.50
CA GLY A 256 16.13 27.11 9.67
C GLY A 256 16.76 28.20 10.55
N LYS A 257 16.23 29.43 10.51
CA LYS A 257 16.66 30.53 11.39
C LYS A 257 15.62 30.74 12.49
N GLU A 258 16.10 31.18 13.66
CA GLU A 258 15.23 31.65 14.74
C GLU A 258 14.28 32.73 14.21
N GLY A 259 12.99 32.37 14.12
CA GLY A 259 11.93 33.29 13.74
C GLY A 259 11.50 34.15 14.92
N THR A 260 10.71 35.19 14.66
CA THR A 260 10.06 36.00 15.72
C THR A 260 8.86 35.29 16.35
N ALA A 261 8.82 33.95 16.32
CA ALA A 261 7.74 33.14 16.86
C ALA A 261 7.95 32.94 18.37
N THR A 262 7.03 33.43 19.19
CA THR A 262 7.08 33.30 20.66
C THR A 262 6.39 32.04 21.19
N SER A 263 5.88 31.18 20.30
CA SER A 263 5.37 29.84 20.64
C SER A 263 5.37 28.92 19.43
N GLY A 264 5.48 27.60 19.66
CA GLY A 264 5.42 26.58 18.60
C GLY A 264 4.10 26.56 17.81
N ARG A 265 3.01 27.16 18.33
CA ARG A 265 1.78 27.40 17.55
C ARG A 265 1.97 28.47 16.48
N GLN A 266 2.70 29.55 16.78
CA GLN A 266 3.02 30.58 15.78
C GLN A 266 3.99 30.04 14.74
N GLU A 267 4.98 29.26 15.16
CA GLU A 267 5.92 28.57 14.27
C GLU A 267 5.19 27.62 13.31
N ALA A 268 4.29 26.76 13.82
CA ALA A 268 3.45 25.89 12.99
C ALA A 268 2.57 26.67 11.99
N MET A 269 2.02 27.83 12.37
CA MET A 269 1.27 28.69 11.46
C MET A 269 2.16 29.35 10.40
N GLN A 270 3.41 29.73 10.72
CA GLN A 270 4.36 30.26 9.73
C GLN A 270 4.82 29.17 8.74
N ILE A 271 5.03 27.94 9.21
CA ILE A 271 5.31 26.76 8.38
C ILE A 271 4.13 26.52 7.42
N GLU A 272 2.90 26.55 7.93
CA GLU A 272 1.71 26.33 7.09
C GLU A 272 1.49 27.46 6.07
N GLN A 273 1.68 28.72 6.45
CA GLN A 273 1.68 29.84 5.50
C GLN A 273 2.76 29.68 4.41
N SER A 274 3.91 29.08 4.74
CA SER A 274 4.98 28.78 3.78
C SER A 274 4.57 27.67 2.81
N ASN A 275 3.93 26.60 3.30
CA ASN A 275 3.36 25.54 2.45
C ASN A 275 2.36 26.13 1.44
N GLN A 276 1.48 27.01 1.89
CA GLN A 276 0.49 27.70 1.05
C GLN A 276 1.15 28.64 0.02
N ALA A 277 2.20 29.38 0.40
CA ALA A 277 2.98 30.21 -0.52
C ALA A 277 3.76 29.41 -1.58
N LEU A 278 4.11 28.16 -1.27
CA LEU A 278 4.69 27.19 -2.22
C LEU A 278 3.61 26.40 -2.99
N GLY A 279 2.32 26.56 -2.67
CA GLY A 279 1.22 25.73 -3.15
C GLY A 279 1.19 25.55 -4.67
N VAL A 280 1.26 26.65 -5.44
CA VAL A 280 1.27 26.61 -6.92
C VAL A 280 2.44 25.79 -7.47
N MET A 281 3.61 25.85 -6.83
CA MET A 281 4.78 25.06 -7.24
C MET A 281 4.62 23.58 -6.87
N MET A 282 4.00 23.29 -5.73
CA MET A 282 3.66 21.92 -5.31
C MET A 282 2.55 21.30 -6.17
N ASP A 283 1.56 22.08 -6.61
CA ASP A 283 0.49 21.63 -7.51
C ASP A 283 1.04 21.32 -8.91
N ASN A 284 1.91 22.18 -9.45
CA ASN A 284 2.61 21.91 -10.71
C ASN A 284 3.55 20.69 -10.60
N PHE A 285 4.20 20.51 -9.46
CA PHE A 285 5.00 19.32 -9.16
C PHE A 285 4.13 18.05 -9.07
N ARG A 286 2.96 18.12 -8.41
CA ARG A 286 1.99 17.01 -8.34
C ARG A 286 1.47 16.65 -9.72
N ALA A 287 1.08 17.63 -10.54
CA ALA A 287 0.66 17.41 -11.92
C ALA A 287 1.75 16.71 -12.76
N GLY A 288 3.02 17.13 -12.60
CA GLY A 288 4.17 16.45 -13.21
C GLY A 288 4.33 15.02 -12.72
N ARG A 289 4.29 14.77 -11.41
CA ARG A 289 4.40 13.42 -10.83
C ARG A 289 3.26 12.50 -11.27
N THR A 290 2.02 13.00 -11.31
CA THR A 290 0.86 12.26 -11.82
C THR A 290 1.06 11.85 -13.27
N MET A 291 1.51 12.78 -14.14
CA MET A 291 1.79 12.45 -15.54
C MET A 291 2.93 11.42 -15.68
N VAL A 292 4.01 11.53 -14.91
CA VAL A 292 5.07 10.49 -14.86
C VAL A 292 4.50 9.14 -14.44
N GLY A 293 3.60 9.12 -13.46
CA GLY A 293 2.87 7.92 -13.03
C GLY A 293 2.03 7.32 -14.15
N GLU A 294 1.28 8.12 -14.91
CA GLU A 294 0.50 7.64 -16.07
C GLU A 294 1.40 7.06 -17.19
N LEU A 295 2.55 7.69 -17.47
CA LEU A 295 3.52 7.15 -18.42
C LEU A 295 4.06 5.79 -17.95
N LEU A 296 4.55 5.73 -16.71
CA LEU A 296 5.16 4.53 -16.12
C LEU A 296 4.15 3.38 -16.03
N LEU A 297 2.92 3.66 -15.59
CA LEU A 297 1.82 2.69 -15.58
C LEU A 297 1.54 2.12 -16.98
N SER A 298 1.53 2.95 -18.02
CA SER A 298 1.32 2.48 -19.40
C SER A 298 2.46 1.58 -19.93
N MET A 299 3.66 1.69 -19.36
CA MET A 299 4.78 0.78 -19.65
C MET A 299 4.62 -0.54 -18.89
N ILE A 300 4.23 -0.50 -17.61
CA ILE A 300 3.93 -1.71 -16.81
C ILE A 300 2.80 -2.53 -17.45
N ILE A 301 1.71 -1.91 -17.90
CA ILE A 301 0.61 -2.59 -18.60
C ILE A 301 1.08 -3.27 -19.90
N LYS A 302 2.05 -2.66 -20.60
CA LYS A 302 2.63 -3.23 -21.82
C LYS A 302 3.53 -4.42 -21.51
N ASP A 303 4.28 -4.36 -20.42
CA ASP A 303 5.25 -5.39 -20.00
C ASP A 303 4.57 -6.62 -19.40
N LEU A 304 3.56 -6.42 -18.53
CA LEU A 304 2.77 -7.51 -17.94
C LEU A 304 2.00 -8.33 -19.02
N GLY A 305 1.66 -7.69 -20.14
CA GLY A 305 0.99 -8.36 -21.24
C GLY A 305 -0.39 -8.91 -20.84
N SER A 306 -0.63 -10.18 -21.16
CA SER A 306 -1.79 -10.98 -20.76
C SER A 306 -1.50 -11.92 -19.58
N GLN A 307 -0.37 -11.77 -18.88
CA GLN A 307 0.01 -12.69 -17.80
C GLN A 307 -0.86 -12.46 -16.56
N GLN A 308 -1.36 -13.55 -15.96
CA GLN A 308 -2.06 -13.51 -14.69
C GLN A 308 -1.10 -13.12 -13.56
N GLN A 309 -1.47 -12.13 -12.75
CA GLN A 309 -0.70 -11.73 -11.58
C GLN A 309 -1.60 -11.51 -10.37
N THR A 310 -1.16 -11.97 -9.19
CA THR A 310 -1.79 -11.67 -7.91
C THR A 310 -1.06 -10.49 -7.27
N ILE A 311 -1.76 -9.39 -7.04
CA ILE A 311 -1.28 -8.25 -6.26
C ILE A 311 -1.85 -8.38 -4.85
N ILE A 312 -0.98 -8.25 -3.85
CA ILE A 312 -1.37 -8.12 -2.44
C ILE A 312 -1.42 -6.63 -2.14
N ILE A 313 -2.59 -6.12 -1.76
CA ILE A 313 -2.75 -4.76 -1.26
C ILE A 313 -2.61 -4.83 0.26
N GLU A 314 -1.44 -4.44 0.76
CA GLU A 314 -1.16 -4.37 2.20
C GLU A 314 -2.17 -3.45 2.91
N GLY A 315 -2.67 -3.91 4.06
CA GLY A 315 -3.56 -3.17 4.92
C GLY A 315 -2.83 -2.36 5.99
N ASP A 316 -3.43 -1.24 6.40
CA ASP A 316 -3.03 -0.53 7.62
C ASP A 316 -3.34 -1.38 8.87
N ALA A 317 -2.87 -1.00 10.07
CA ALA A 317 -3.14 -1.70 11.33
C ALA A 317 -4.63 -1.98 11.63
N VAL A 318 -5.55 -1.26 10.96
CA VAL A 318 -7.00 -1.42 11.09
C VAL A 318 -7.62 -2.31 9.99
N ARG A 319 -6.93 -2.58 8.87
CA ARG A 319 -7.48 -3.31 7.71
C ARG A 319 -6.65 -4.55 7.38
N GLU A 320 -7.33 -5.63 7.00
CA GLU A 320 -6.67 -6.86 6.54
C GLU A 320 -6.07 -6.69 5.13
N ASP A 321 -5.00 -7.43 4.86
CA ASP A 321 -4.28 -7.41 3.58
C ASP A 321 -5.16 -8.03 2.48
N ARG A 322 -5.48 -7.27 1.43
CA ARG A 322 -6.44 -7.67 0.38
C ARG A 322 -5.71 -8.21 -0.85
N THR A 323 -5.91 -9.48 -1.16
CA THR A 323 -5.44 -10.05 -2.44
C THR A 323 -6.38 -9.67 -3.60
N VAL A 324 -5.79 -9.32 -4.74
CA VAL A 324 -6.50 -9.02 -6.00
C VAL A 324 -5.77 -9.72 -7.14
N VAL A 325 -6.48 -10.61 -7.84
CA VAL A 325 -5.96 -11.27 -9.05
C VAL A 325 -6.33 -10.42 -10.28
N ILE A 326 -5.38 -10.29 -11.19
CA ILE A 326 -5.45 -9.47 -12.41
C ILE A 326 -5.12 -10.37 -13.61
N ASN A 327 -5.71 -10.09 -14.78
CA ASN A 327 -5.58 -10.89 -15.99
C ASN A 327 -5.89 -12.39 -15.76
N LYS A 328 -6.90 -12.71 -14.95
CA LYS A 328 -7.30 -14.11 -14.69
C LYS A 328 -7.99 -14.68 -15.94
N PRO A 329 -7.52 -15.78 -16.55
CA PRO A 329 -8.28 -16.44 -17.61
C PRO A 329 -9.56 -17.05 -17.03
N GLU A 330 -10.68 -16.72 -17.66
CA GLU A 330 -12.02 -17.13 -17.26
C GLU A 330 -12.82 -17.51 -18.52
N GLN A 331 -13.82 -18.37 -18.39
CA GLN A 331 -14.56 -18.90 -19.54
C GLN A 331 -16.04 -18.53 -19.42
N ASP A 332 -16.56 -17.90 -20.46
CA ASP A 332 -17.96 -17.50 -20.55
C ASP A 332 -18.88 -18.74 -20.73
N PRO A 333 -20.16 -18.71 -20.31
CA PRO A 333 -21.10 -19.82 -20.58
C PRO A 333 -21.25 -20.19 -22.06
N ALA A 334 -20.92 -19.29 -22.99
CA ALA A 334 -20.85 -19.60 -24.43
C ALA A 334 -19.54 -20.31 -24.87
N GLY A 335 -18.64 -20.64 -23.94
CA GLY A 335 -17.39 -21.38 -24.18
C GLY A 335 -16.18 -20.52 -24.56
N TYR A 336 -16.36 -19.20 -24.76
CA TYR A 336 -15.26 -18.29 -25.08
C TYR A 336 -14.39 -17.97 -23.86
N THR A 337 -13.08 -18.18 -23.97
CA THR A 337 -12.11 -17.76 -22.95
C THR A 337 -11.86 -16.25 -23.04
N TYR A 338 -11.99 -15.54 -21.93
CA TYR A 338 -11.68 -14.11 -21.80
C TYR A 338 -10.74 -13.86 -20.61
N LEU A 339 -10.15 -12.66 -20.56
CA LEU A 339 -9.36 -12.22 -19.41
C LEU A 339 -10.24 -11.40 -18.46
N SER A 340 -10.52 -11.99 -17.31
CA SER A 340 -11.18 -11.34 -16.19
C SER A 340 -10.20 -10.34 -15.55
N ASN A 341 -10.62 -9.08 -15.43
CA ASN A 341 -9.77 -7.95 -15.02
C ASN A 341 -8.53 -7.73 -15.94
N ASP A 342 -8.77 -7.60 -17.25
CA ASP A 342 -7.78 -7.28 -18.30
C ASP A 342 -7.22 -5.84 -18.17
N LEU A 343 -5.91 -5.69 -17.91
CA LEU A 343 -5.26 -4.37 -17.82
C LEU A 343 -5.07 -3.65 -19.16
N GLN A 344 -4.98 -4.38 -20.27
CA GLN A 344 -4.74 -3.77 -21.58
C GLN A 344 -6.01 -3.10 -22.13
N ARG A 345 -7.18 -3.59 -21.73
CA ARG A 345 -8.50 -3.02 -22.10
C ARG A 345 -9.07 -2.03 -21.11
N THR A 346 -8.59 -2.00 -19.86
CA THR A 346 -9.13 -1.09 -18.82
C THR A 346 -8.50 0.29 -18.87
N ARG A 347 -9.33 1.34 -18.80
CA ARG A 347 -8.89 2.74 -18.82
C ARG A 347 -8.50 3.22 -17.42
N LEU A 348 -7.31 2.81 -16.98
CA LEU A 348 -6.73 3.30 -15.72
C LEU A 348 -6.36 4.79 -15.82
N LYS A 349 -6.41 5.47 -14.68
CA LYS A 349 -5.88 6.83 -14.44
C LYS A 349 -5.08 6.81 -13.14
N VAL A 350 -4.01 7.58 -13.07
CA VAL A 350 -3.31 7.79 -11.80
C VAL A 350 -3.91 9.01 -11.10
N ALA A 351 -4.43 8.79 -9.89
CA ALA A 351 -4.65 9.88 -8.93
C ALA A 351 -3.49 9.84 -7.94
N LEU A 352 -2.70 10.91 -7.88
CA LEU A 352 -1.67 11.06 -6.84
C LEU A 352 -2.27 11.87 -5.68
N GLU A 353 -2.79 11.15 -4.68
CA GLU A 353 -3.15 11.75 -3.41
C GLU A 353 -1.86 12.00 -2.60
N ASP A 354 -1.61 13.26 -2.23
CA ASP A 354 -0.67 13.53 -1.14
C ASP A 354 -1.34 13.09 0.16
N VAL A 355 -1.01 11.88 0.64
CA VAL A 355 -1.23 11.50 2.03
C VAL A 355 -0.44 12.51 2.87
N PRO A 356 -1.06 13.40 3.67
CA PRO A 356 -0.33 14.52 4.31
C PRO A 356 0.42 14.03 5.55
N SER A 357 1.45 13.21 5.32
CA SER A 357 2.19 12.44 6.32
C SER A 357 3.10 13.29 7.23
N THR A 358 3.16 14.60 7.00
CA THR A 358 3.82 15.58 7.87
C THR A 358 3.38 15.40 9.33
N ASN A 359 4.36 15.31 10.24
CA ASN A 359 4.10 15.05 11.65
C ASN A 359 3.22 16.14 12.29
N SER A 360 3.30 17.38 11.79
CA SER A 360 2.44 18.51 12.17
C SER A 360 0.96 18.26 11.85
N TYR A 361 0.62 17.85 10.63
CA TYR A 361 -0.76 17.58 10.24
C TYR A 361 -1.32 16.34 10.96
N ARG A 362 -0.53 15.27 11.12
CA ARG A 362 -0.91 14.11 11.93
C ARG A 362 -1.15 14.49 13.40
N ALA A 363 -0.33 15.36 13.98
CA ALA A 363 -0.55 15.88 15.33
C ALA A 363 -1.80 16.78 15.44
N GLN A 364 -2.13 17.57 14.40
CA GLN A 364 -3.38 18.35 14.35
C GLN A 364 -4.62 17.45 14.24
N GLN A 365 -4.58 16.43 13.36
CA GLN A 365 -5.65 15.43 13.26
C GLN A 365 -5.83 14.68 14.57
N LEU A 366 -4.74 14.21 15.19
CA LEU A 366 -4.77 13.55 16.49
C LEU A 366 -5.38 14.46 17.57
N ALA A 367 -4.99 15.74 17.62
CA ALA A 367 -5.55 16.68 18.59
C ALA A 367 -7.06 16.92 18.38
N ALA A 368 -7.49 17.11 17.14
CA ALA A 368 -8.90 17.29 16.79
C ALA A 368 -9.75 16.04 17.07
N LEU A 369 -9.25 14.86 16.71
CA LEU A 369 -9.92 13.58 16.98
C LEU A 369 -9.91 13.24 18.47
N SER A 370 -8.85 13.59 19.22
CA SER A 370 -8.80 13.41 20.67
C SER A 370 -9.85 14.28 21.36
N GLU A 371 -10.05 15.52 20.93
CA GLU A 371 -11.09 16.40 21.47
C GLU A 371 -12.50 15.90 21.09
N ALA A 372 -12.69 15.45 19.85
CA ALA A 372 -13.94 14.83 19.42
C ALA A 372 -14.26 13.55 20.23
N VAL A 373 -13.27 12.68 20.47
CA VAL A 373 -13.46 11.44 21.24
C VAL A 373 -13.79 11.71 22.70
N LYS A 374 -13.20 12.73 23.35
CA LYS A 374 -13.63 13.17 24.70
C LYS A 374 -15.11 13.54 24.77
N SER A 375 -15.68 14.05 23.67
CA SER A 375 -17.09 14.45 23.59
C SER A 375 -18.06 13.30 23.26
N LEU A 376 -17.55 12.14 22.85
CA LEU A 376 -18.37 10.95 22.55
C LEU A 376 -18.73 10.18 23.83
N PRO A 377 -19.90 9.51 23.88
CA PRO A 377 -20.22 8.58 24.96
C PRO A 377 -19.23 7.39 25.02
N PRO A 378 -18.95 6.81 26.20
CA PRO A 378 -17.89 5.78 26.37
C PRO A 378 -17.96 4.58 25.42
N GLN A 379 -19.17 4.13 25.07
CA GLN A 379 -19.40 3.03 24.11
C GLN A 379 -18.82 3.35 22.71
N TYR A 380 -18.90 4.60 22.28
CA TYR A 380 -18.33 5.06 21.01
C TYR A 380 -16.84 5.42 21.12
N GLN A 381 -16.36 5.80 22.32
CA GLN A 381 -14.93 6.00 22.56
C GLN A 381 -14.14 4.71 22.28
N ALA A 382 -14.61 3.58 22.81
CA ALA A 382 -13.99 2.26 22.60
C ALA A 382 -13.85 1.90 21.11
N ALA A 383 -14.84 2.24 20.28
CA ALA A 383 -14.81 1.98 18.84
C ALA A 383 -13.84 2.89 18.07
N VAL A 384 -13.53 4.09 18.58
CA VAL A 384 -12.64 5.07 17.89
C VAL A 384 -11.19 4.97 18.37
N LEU A 385 -10.92 4.46 19.58
CA LEU A 385 -9.56 4.29 20.12
C LEU A 385 -8.56 3.60 19.15
N PRO A 386 -8.92 2.50 18.43
CA PRO A 386 -8.04 1.91 17.41
C PRO A 386 -7.58 2.89 16.31
N PHE A 387 -8.45 3.80 15.90
CA PHE A 387 -8.17 4.80 14.86
C PHE A 387 -7.35 5.98 15.37
N LEU A 388 -7.41 6.29 16.67
CA LEU A 388 -6.47 7.23 17.30
C LEU A 388 -5.06 6.63 17.36
N VAL A 389 -4.95 5.34 17.68
CA VAL A 389 -3.65 4.66 17.82
C VAL A 389 -2.95 4.46 16.48
N SER A 390 -3.66 4.21 15.37
CA SER A 390 -3.01 4.13 14.04
C SER A 390 -2.40 5.48 13.60
N LEU A 391 -3.00 6.61 14.02
CA LEU A 391 -2.46 7.96 13.78
C LEU A 391 -1.26 8.31 14.68
N MET A 392 -1.09 7.65 15.82
CA MET A 392 0.08 7.82 16.70
C MET A 392 1.31 7.11 16.12
N ASP A 393 2.50 7.69 16.27
CA ASP A 393 3.77 6.99 16.04
C ASP A 393 4.21 6.25 17.31
N VAL A 394 3.48 5.17 17.62
CA VAL A 394 3.93 4.11 18.54
C VAL A 394 4.62 2.99 17.75
N PRO A 395 5.61 2.29 18.32
CA PRO A 395 6.10 1.03 17.77
C PRO A 395 4.99 -0.05 17.87
N PHE A 396 5.07 -1.09 17.03
CA PHE A 396 4.15 -2.25 17.05
C PHE A 396 2.66 -1.88 16.87
N LYS A 397 2.34 -0.95 15.95
CA LYS A 397 0.97 -0.44 15.75
C LYS A 397 -0.09 -1.52 15.48
N ARG A 398 0.24 -2.57 14.71
CA ARG A 398 -0.70 -3.68 14.42
C ARG A 398 -1.07 -4.38 15.74
N ASP A 399 -0.06 -4.81 16.48
CA ASP A 399 -0.13 -5.54 17.75
C ASP A 399 -0.91 -4.75 18.81
N VAL A 400 -0.69 -3.42 18.91
CA VAL A 400 -1.42 -2.56 19.85
C VAL A 400 -2.88 -2.38 19.43
N VAL A 401 -3.18 -2.22 18.14
CA VAL A 401 -4.56 -2.14 17.63
C VAL A 401 -5.29 -3.48 17.82
N GLU A 402 -4.61 -4.61 17.64
CA GLU A 402 -5.12 -5.95 17.88
C GLU A 402 -5.41 -6.18 19.38
N ALA A 403 -4.48 -5.80 20.26
CA ALA A 403 -4.68 -5.86 21.71
C ALA A 403 -5.86 -4.98 22.17
N ILE A 404 -6.04 -3.78 21.60
CA ILE A 404 -7.19 -2.92 21.89
C ILE A 404 -8.50 -3.53 21.35
N ARG A 405 -8.47 -4.20 20.20
CA ARG A 405 -9.64 -4.95 19.68
C ARG A 405 -9.99 -6.12 20.58
N ALA A 406 -9.02 -6.90 21.02
CA ALA A 406 -9.23 -8.00 21.97
C ALA A 406 -9.77 -7.49 23.31
N ALA A 407 -9.25 -6.38 23.84
CA ALA A 407 -9.76 -5.74 25.05
C ALA A 407 -11.16 -5.14 24.88
N ALA A 408 -11.51 -4.62 23.70
CA ALA A 408 -12.87 -4.14 23.39
C ALA A 408 -13.86 -5.29 23.10
N GLN A 409 -13.37 -6.50 22.81
CA GLN A 409 -14.16 -7.74 22.73
C GLN A 409 -14.29 -8.46 24.08
N GLN A 410 -13.53 -8.05 25.11
CA GLN A 410 -13.80 -8.48 26.49
C GLN A 410 -15.08 -7.78 26.97
N GLU A 411 -16.10 -8.58 27.25
CA GLU A 411 -17.41 -8.12 27.70
C GLU A 411 -17.28 -7.34 29.02
N THR A 412 -18.08 -6.27 29.18
CA THR A 412 -18.00 -5.47 30.41
C THR A 412 -18.40 -6.32 31.62
N PRO A 413 -17.85 -6.07 32.82
CA PRO A 413 -18.22 -6.82 34.03
C PRO A 413 -19.73 -6.88 34.28
N GLU A 414 -20.46 -5.82 33.88
CA GLU A 414 -21.92 -5.73 33.96
C GLU A 414 -22.63 -6.70 33.01
N GLN A 415 -22.13 -6.89 31.78
CA GLN A 415 -22.67 -7.87 30.82
C GLN A 415 -22.31 -9.31 31.24
N VAL A 416 -21.10 -9.52 31.76
CA VAL A 416 -20.69 -10.80 32.35
C VAL A 416 -21.56 -11.13 33.56
N GLU A 417 -21.83 -10.17 34.46
CA GLU A 417 -22.77 -10.35 35.56
C GLU A 417 -24.20 -10.66 35.10
N GLN A 418 -24.71 -9.96 34.07
CA GLN A 418 -26.04 -10.24 33.54
C GLN A 418 -26.12 -11.65 32.91
N ARG A 419 -25.10 -12.07 32.17
CA ARG A 419 -25.06 -13.42 31.58
C ARG A 419 -24.85 -14.50 32.62
N ILE A 420 -24.06 -14.25 33.67
CA ILE A 420 -23.95 -15.14 34.84
C ILE A 420 -25.29 -15.25 35.56
N LYS A 421 -25.98 -14.14 35.83
CA LYS A 421 -27.32 -14.16 36.47
C LYS A 421 -28.32 -14.97 35.63
N GLN A 422 -28.40 -14.72 34.32
CA GLN A 422 -29.26 -15.49 33.40
C GLN A 422 -28.88 -16.98 33.37
N ALA A 423 -27.60 -17.32 33.28
CA ALA A 423 -27.15 -18.71 33.28
C ALA A 423 -27.37 -19.42 34.63
N VAL A 424 -27.23 -18.72 35.75
CA VAL A 424 -27.53 -19.22 37.10
C VAL A 424 -29.03 -19.43 37.27
N ASP A 425 -29.88 -18.48 36.85
CA ASP A 425 -31.35 -18.62 36.90
C ASP A 425 -31.82 -19.79 36.02
N GLU A 426 -31.26 -19.95 34.82
CA GLU A 426 -31.59 -21.06 33.92
C GLU A 426 -31.08 -22.42 34.45
N ALA A 427 -29.92 -22.44 35.13
CA ALA A 427 -29.42 -23.63 35.81
C ALA A 427 -30.23 -23.98 37.07
N LEU A 428 -30.72 -22.98 37.82
CA LEU A 428 -31.60 -23.16 38.97
C LEU A 428 -32.96 -23.72 38.53
N ALA A 429 -33.49 -23.23 37.41
CA ALA A 429 -34.71 -23.76 36.80
C ALA A 429 -34.54 -25.22 36.36
N LYS A 430 -33.45 -25.55 35.65
CA LYS A 430 -33.18 -26.92 35.17
C LYS A 430 -32.95 -27.91 36.32
N SER A 431 -32.12 -27.57 37.30
CA SER A 431 -31.86 -28.42 38.48
C SER A 431 -33.08 -28.55 39.41
N GLY A 432 -33.88 -27.50 39.55
CA GLY A 432 -35.15 -27.52 40.28
C GLY A 432 -36.23 -28.40 39.65
N VAL A 433 -36.14 -28.69 38.34
CA VAL A 433 -36.95 -29.69 37.65
C VAL A 433 -36.36 -31.10 37.83
N GLU A 434 -35.05 -31.29 37.64
CA GLU A 434 -34.41 -32.62 37.76
C GLU A 434 -34.59 -33.22 39.17
N LEU A 435 -34.43 -32.41 40.23
CA LEU A 435 -34.64 -32.86 41.61
C LEU A 435 -36.09 -33.33 41.85
N LYS A 436 -37.08 -32.62 41.32
CA LYS A 436 -38.50 -33.00 41.42
C LYS A 436 -38.81 -34.27 40.62
N MET A 437 -38.23 -34.41 39.43
CA MET A 437 -38.37 -35.63 38.62
C MET A 437 -37.78 -36.85 39.32
N ARG A 438 -36.62 -36.73 39.99
CA ARG A 438 -36.06 -37.81 40.82
C ARG A 438 -36.94 -38.13 42.04
N GLU A 439 -37.51 -37.13 42.70
CA GLU A 439 -38.42 -37.37 43.84
C GLU A 439 -39.73 -38.06 43.43
N LEU A 440 -40.24 -37.76 42.23
CA LEU A 440 -41.40 -38.44 41.64
C LEU A 440 -41.07 -39.90 41.27
N ALA A 441 -40.00 -40.14 40.51
CA ALA A 441 -39.59 -41.49 40.11
C ALA A 441 -39.31 -42.41 41.32
N MET A 442 -38.75 -41.87 42.41
CA MET A 442 -38.55 -42.59 43.67
C MET A 442 -39.85 -42.95 44.41
N LYS A 443 -40.97 -42.26 44.14
CA LYS A 443 -42.31 -42.60 44.66
C LYS A 443 -43.00 -43.60 43.74
N GLU A 444 -42.94 -43.39 42.43
CA GLU A 444 -43.51 -44.29 41.41
C GLU A 444 -42.92 -45.70 41.52
N GLY A 445 -41.59 -45.84 41.56
CA GLY A 445 -40.92 -47.14 41.73
C GLY A 445 -41.23 -47.83 43.06
N LYS A 446 -41.62 -47.08 44.11
CA LYS A 446 -42.12 -47.65 45.37
C LYS A 446 -43.51 -48.25 45.19
N THR A 447 -44.43 -47.51 44.58
CA THR A 447 -45.79 -48.00 44.30
C THR A 447 -45.80 -49.18 43.32
N GLU A 448 -44.92 -49.20 42.33
CA GLU A 448 -44.84 -50.29 41.37
C GLU A 448 -44.28 -51.58 42.00
N ALA A 449 -43.30 -51.48 42.89
CA ALA A 449 -42.81 -52.61 43.68
C ALA A 449 -43.90 -53.21 44.61
N GLU A 450 -44.77 -52.38 45.19
CA GLU A 450 -45.92 -52.83 45.98
C GLU A 450 -46.98 -53.51 45.08
N ILE A 451 -47.27 -52.96 43.89
CA ILE A 451 -48.18 -53.57 42.90
C ILE A 451 -47.65 -54.92 42.42
N GLU A 452 -46.35 -55.05 42.12
CA GLU A 452 -45.79 -56.34 41.67
C GLU A 452 -45.77 -57.38 42.79
N LYS A 453 -45.52 -56.98 44.04
CA LYS A 453 -45.66 -57.87 45.21
C LYS A 453 -47.08 -58.41 45.31
N ILE A 454 -48.10 -57.55 45.20
CA ILE A 454 -49.52 -57.95 45.24
C ILE A 454 -49.86 -58.90 44.06
N ARG A 455 -49.34 -58.63 42.86
CA ARG A 455 -49.51 -59.54 41.69
C ARG A 455 -48.87 -60.91 41.92
N ARG A 456 -47.66 -60.97 42.50
CA ARG A 456 -46.97 -62.24 42.79
C ARG A 456 -47.70 -63.03 43.89
N GLU A 457 -48.23 -62.36 44.91
CA GLU A 457 -49.09 -62.97 45.93
C GLU A 457 -50.38 -63.52 45.32
N ALA A 458 -51.04 -62.78 44.43
CA ALA A 458 -52.23 -63.25 43.71
C ALA A 458 -51.95 -64.48 42.81
N VAL A 459 -50.82 -64.50 42.09
CA VAL A 459 -50.39 -65.66 41.28
C VAL A 459 -50.09 -66.87 42.18
N GLN A 460 -49.46 -66.68 43.34
CA GLN A 460 -49.20 -67.77 44.29
C GLN A 460 -50.51 -68.39 44.81
N VAL A 461 -51.51 -67.57 45.15
CA VAL A 461 -52.85 -68.03 45.53
C VAL A 461 -53.53 -68.77 44.37
N GLY A 462 -53.44 -68.25 43.14
CA GLY A 462 -53.97 -68.91 41.94
C GLY A 462 -53.36 -70.28 41.67
N VAL A 463 -52.04 -70.43 41.83
CA VAL A 463 -51.34 -71.72 41.67
C VAL A 463 -51.73 -72.71 42.79
N GLN A 464 -51.93 -72.25 44.03
CA GLN A 464 -52.44 -73.11 45.11
C GLN A 464 -53.88 -73.60 44.83
N ALA A 465 -54.75 -72.74 44.29
CA ALA A 465 -56.10 -73.12 43.87
C ALA A 465 -56.10 -74.09 42.68
N ALA A 466 -55.23 -73.88 41.69
CA ALA A 466 -55.07 -74.80 40.56
C ALA A 466 -54.55 -76.18 41.02
N TYR A 467 -53.59 -76.22 41.93
CA TYR A 467 -53.02 -77.47 42.45
C TYR A 467 -54.06 -78.31 43.22
N SER A 468 -54.89 -77.68 44.07
CA SER A 468 -55.97 -78.40 44.78
C SER A 468 -57.08 -78.86 43.83
N ALA A 469 -57.43 -78.08 42.80
CA ALA A 469 -58.34 -78.50 41.74
C ALA A 469 -57.81 -79.72 40.95
N MET A 470 -56.51 -79.75 40.61
CA MET A 470 -55.89 -80.89 39.93
C MET A 470 -55.85 -82.16 40.80
N GLN A 471 -55.65 -82.06 42.11
CA GLN A 471 -55.76 -83.22 43.00
C GLN A 471 -57.19 -83.77 43.07
N GLY A 472 -58.21 -82.91 43.07
CA GLY A 472 -59.61 -83.33 42.95
C GLY A 472 -59.90 -84.06 41.63
N ALA A 473 -59.48 -83.47 40.51
CA ALA A 473 -59.66 -84.07 39.18
C ALA A 473 -58.98 -85.45 39.04
N ALA A 474 -57.80 -85.62 39.63
CA ALA A 474 -57.08 -86.90 39.62
C ALA A 474 -57.82 -88.05 40.31
N GLN A 475 -58.63 -87.76 41.34
CA GLN A 475 -59.46 -88.76 42.01
C GLN A 475 -60.74 -89.08 41.23
N VAL A 476 -61.36 -88.08 40.60
CA VAL A 476 -62.56 -88.27 39.75
C VAL A 476 -62.25 -89.13 38.51
N ALA A 477 -61.03 -89.02 37.96
CA ALA A 477 -60.62 -89.76 36.76
C ALA A 477 -60.51 -91.28 36.92
N GLN A 478 -60.43 -91.83 38.14
CA GLN A 478 -60.22 -93.26 38.37
C GLN A 478 -61.50 -94.08 38.61
N LEU A 479 -62.63 -93.46 38.95
CA LEU A 479 -63.90 -94.14 39.23
C LEU A 479 -65.10 -93.39 38.60
N PRO A 480 -65.41 -93.60 37.32
CA PRO A 480 -66.30 -92.75 36.51
C PRO A 480 -67.82 -92.97 36.75
N MET A 481 -68.24 -93.15 38.01
CA MET A 481 -69.65 -93.40 38.39
C MET A 481 -70.21 -92.40 39.43
N ILE A 482 -69.48 -91.34 39.77
CA ILE A 482 -69.92 -90.30 40.74
C ILE A 482 -69.87 -88.88 40.14
N ALA A 483 -69.97 -88.77 38.81
CA ALA A 483 -70.02 -87.49 38.10
C ALA A 483 -71.07 -86.47 38.61
N PRO A 484 -72.28 -86.87 39.07
CA PRO A 484 -73.32 -85.90 39.49
C PRO A 484 -72.99 -85.04 40.72
N VAL A 485 -71.94 -85.37 41.50
CA VAL A 485 -71.63 -84.67 42.77
C VAL A 485 -70.65 -83.49 42.56
N ALA A 486 -69.98 -83.41 41.40
CA ALA A 486 -69.06 -82.31 41.10
C ALA A 486 -69.78 -80.96 40.85
N ASP A 487 -70.97 -81.00 40.23
CA ASP A 487 -71.71 -79.81 39.80
C ASP A 487 -72.31 -78.97 40.95
N GLU A 488 -72.61 -79.58 42.10
CA GLU A 488 -73.07 -78.81 43.27
C GLU A 488 -71.92 -78.06 43.95
N ILE A 489 -70.72 -78.65 44.00
CA ILE A 489 -69.53 -78.01 44.57
C ILE A 489 -69.09 -76.83 43.69
N LEU A 490 -69.21 -76.94 42.36
CA LEU A 490 -68.88 -75.84 41.44
C LEU A 490 -69.86 -74.66 41.50
N LYS A 491 -71.10 -74.88 41.95
CA LYS A 491 -72.09 -73.81 42.18
C LYS A 491 -71.94 -73.15 43.55
N ALA A 492 -71.44 -73.88 44.54
CA ALA A 492 -71.14 -73.35 45.87
C ALA A 492 -69.95 -72.36 45.90
N SER A 493 -69.11 -72.32 44.85
CA SER A 493 -67.95 -71.44 44.73
C SER A 493 -68.20 -70.11 44.00
N GLY A 494 -69.45 -69.80 43.63
CA GLY A 494 -69.85 -68.46 43.18
C GLY A 494 -69.46 -68.08 41.74
N TRP A 495 -69.24 -69.05 40.86
CA TRP A 495 -68.93 -68.80 39.45
C TRP A 495 -70.18 -68.48 38.62
N GLU A 496 -70.26 -67.27 38.07
CA GLU A 496 -71.15 -66.93 36.95
C GLU A 496 -70.43 -67.09 35.60
N GLN A 497 -71.13 -67.62 34.61
CA GLN A 497 -70.57 -67.97 33.31
C GLN A 497 -70.81 -66.88 32.27
N GLN A 498 -69.77 -66.12 31.90
CA GLN A 498 -69.81 -65.28 30.70
C GLN A 498 -69.40 -66.10 29.46
N GLN A 499 -70.15 -65.92 28.37
CA GLN A 499 -69.93 -66.57 27.08
C GLN A 499 -69.20 -65.63 26.12
N GLY A 500 -68.11 -66.08 25.51
CA GLY A 500 -67.43 -65.35 24.43
C GLY A 500 -65.94 -65.68 24.31
N ASP A 501 -65.53 -66.06 23.10
CA ASP A 501 -64.16 -66.11 22.55
C ASP A 501 -63.03 -66.79 23.37
N ASP A 502 -62.66 -67.99 22.93
CA ASP A 502 -61.34 -68.61 23.13
C ASP A 502 -60.66 -68.86 21.76
N PRO A 503 -59.54 -68.18 21.45
CA PRO A 503 -58.76 -68.45 20.26
C PRO A 503 -57.32 -68.95 20.56
N ASN A 504 -57.18 -70.28 20.46
CA ASN A 504 -56.16 -70.96 19.62
C ASN A 504 -54.71 -71.12 20.17
N ILE A 505 -54.29 -72.38 20.34
CA ILE A 505 -52.90 -72.78 20.67
C ILE A 505 -52.32 -73.66 19.55
N PRO A 506 -51.23 -73.25 18.87
CA PRO A 506 -50.54 -74.11 17.91
C PRO A 506 -49.47 -75.00 18.58
N GLN A 507 -49.48 -76.30 18.26
CA GLN A 507 -48.32 -77.20 18.42
C GLN A 507 -47.57 -77.34 17.10
N ALA A 508 -46.27 -77.65 17.15
CA ALA A 508 -45.45 -77.93 15.98
C ALA A 508 -44.38 -78.99 16.31
N GLU A 509 -44.14 -79.95 15.42
CA GLU A 509 -43.03 -80.89 15.56
C GLU A 509 -42.54 -81.48 14.21
N GLN A 510 -41.25 -81.84 14.18
CA GLN A 510 -40.56 -82.79 13.29
C GLN A 510 -40.11 -82.44 11.83
N THR A 511 -38.78 -82.23 11.72
CA THR A 511 -37.80 -82.94 10.84
C THR A 511 -37.38 -82.43 9.44
N ALA A 512 -36.12 -82.79 9.11
CA ALA A 512 -35.37 -82.70 7.83
C ALA A 512 -34.83 -81.29 7.43
N ALA A 513 -33.61 -81.12 6.86
CA ALA A 513 -32.55 -82.06 6.45
C ALA A 513 -31.11 -81.46 6.60
N MET A 514 -30.07 -82.26 6.28
CA MET A 514 -28.63 -81.89 6.21
C MET A 514 -28.32 -80.99 4.98
N ASN A 515 -27.13 -80.40 4.71
CA ASN A 515 -25.72 -80.67 5.09
C ASN A 515 -24.92 -79.31 5.00
N ILE A 516 -23.60 -79.06 4.91
CA ILE A 516 -22.32 -79.75 4.53
C ILE A 516 -21.17 -79.28 5.48
N LYS A 517 -20.00 -79.94 5.43
CA LYS A 517 -18.70 -79.68 6.13
C LYS A 517 -17.95 -78.45 5.53
N ALA A 518 -16.98 -77.74 6.15
CA ALA A 518 -15.78 -78.12 6.97
C ALA A 518 -14.72 -78.96 6.18
N PRO A 519 -13.41 -79.05 6.55
CA PRO A 519 -12.66 -78.57 7.75
C PRO A 519 -11.45 -77.63 7.41
N TYR A 520 -10.67 -77.02 8.32
CA TYR A 520 -9.65 -77.50 9.31
C TYR A 520 -9.21 -76.26 10.18
N ALA A 521 -8.50 -76.28 11.33
CA ALA A 521 -8.24 -77.30 12.37
C ALA A 521 -7.65 -76.67 13.70
N GLN A 522 -6.39 -76.94 14.08
CA GLN A 522 -5.79 -76.76 15.43
C GLN A 522 -4.23 -76.82 15.40
N PRO A 523 -3.44 -76.65 16.51
CA PRO A 523 -3.77 -76.39 17.94
C PRO A 523 -2.96 -75.27 18.65
N GLY A 524 -3.29 -74.95 19.92
CA GLY A 524 -2.37 -74.30 20.88
C GLY A 524 -3.01 -73.48 22.03
N GLY A 525 -2.88 -73.94 23.27
CA GLY A 525 -3.16 -73.23 24.55
C GLY A 525 -2.07 -73.56 25.60
N PRO A 526 -2.17 -73.19 26.91
CA PRO A 526 -3.38 -72.84 27.68
C PRO A 526 -3.26 -71.59 28.60
N ASP A 527 -4.22 -71.43 29.53
CA ASP A 527 -4.59 -70.23 30.31
C ASP A 527 -3.92 -70.05 31.71
N ALA A 528 -3.95 -68.81 32.24
CA ALA A 528 -4.33 -68.48 33.64
C ALA A 528 -4.54 -66.95 33.87
N MET A 529 -5.35 -66.57 34.87
CA MET A 529 -5.75 -65.18 35.28
C MET A 529 -5.30 -64.86 36.74
N PRO A 530 -5.56 -63.70 37.42
CA PRO A 530 -6.40 -62.54 37.06
C PRO A 530 -5.95 -61.08 37.42
N ALA A 531 -6.68 -60.15 36.79
CA ALA A 531 -6.96 -58.71 36.99
C ALA A 531 -6.66 -57.92 38.31
N VAL A 532 -6.45 -56.60 38.11
CA VAL A 532 -7.04 -55.46 38.88
C VAL A 532 -7.47 -54.35 37.87
N ARG A 533 -8.38 -53.42 38.24
CA ARG A 533 -8.88 -52.29 37.42
C ARG A 533 -8.46 -50.93 38.01
N GLU A 534 -8.53 -49.86 37.19
CA GLU A 534 -8.84 -48.42 37.48
C GLU A 534 -8.00 -47.48 36.57
N ASN A 535 -8.41 -46.25 36.21
CA ASN A 535 -9.72 -45.58 36.17
C ASN A 535 -9.62 -44.48 35.07
N THR A 536 -10.65 -44.28 34.25
CA THR A 536 -10.61 -43.36 33.09
C THR A 536 -11.78 -42.38 33.08
N SER A 537 -11.58 -41.18 33.65
CA SER A 537 -12.48 -40.03 33.50
C SER A 537 -11.73 -38.72 33.78
N PRO A 538 -11.87 -37.64 32.99
CA PRO A 538 -11.05 -36.42 33.15
C PRO A 538 -11.55 -35.40 34.19
N ALA A 539 -12.60 -35.71 34.96
CA ALA A 539 -13.45 -34.68 35.58
C ALA A 539 -13.05 -34.19 36.99
N PHE A 540 -12.10 -34.82 37.68
CA PHE A 540 -11.60 -34.37 38.99
C PHE A 540 -10.09 -34.60 39.14
N PRO A 541 -9.35 -33.73 39.86
CA PRO A 541 -7.89 -33.78 39.93
C PRO A 541 -7.36 -34.83 40.94
N PRO A 542 -6.16 -35.40 40.70
CA PRO A 542 -5.47 -36.21 41.69
C PRO A 542 -5.00 -35.36 42.88
N VAL A 543 -5.05 -35.95 44.08
CA VAL A 543 -4.63 -35.30 45.34
C VAL A 543 -3.08 -35.26 45.43
N PRO A 544 -2.45 -34.21 45.97
CA PRO A 544 -0.99 -34.09 46.01
C PRO A 544 -0.32 -35.07 46.99
N ALA A 545 0.95 -35.40 46.70
CA ALA A 545 1.86 -36.08 47.62
C ALA A 545 3.23 -35.35 47.63
N GLU A 546 3.95 -35.44 48.75
CA GLU A 546 5.06 -34.55 49.14
C GLU A 546 6.47 -35.21 48.99
N PRO A 547 7.59 -34.50 49.26
CA PRO A 547 8.87 -34.79 48.60
C PRO A 547 9.78 -35.83 49.29
N GLY A 548 10.58 -36.53 48.48
CA GLY A 548 11.76 -37.27 48.93
C GLY A 548 12.24 -38.31 47.91
N THR A 549 13.56 -38.39 47.67
CA THR A 549 14.29 -39.41 46.85
C THR A 549 13.78 -39.64 45.40
N GLY A 550 14.53 -39.38 44.32
CA GLY A 550 15.87 -38.81 44.17
C GLY A 550 17.00 -39.84 44.04
N MET A 551 17.44 -40.13 42.81
CA MET A 551 18.76 -40.67 42.36
C MET A 551 18.72 -40.91 40.82
N GLN A 552 19.81 -40.90 40.03
CA GLN A 552 21.07 -40.12 40.07
C GLN A 552 21.87 -40.32 38.76
N GLY A 553 22.76 -39.39 38.42
CA GLY A 553 23.81 -39.55 37.38
C GLY A 553 23.49 -38.93 36.00
N ILE A 554 24.42 -38.32 35.26
CA ILE A 554 25.85 -38.05 35.53
C ILE A 554 26.23 -36.61 35.09
N GLU A 555 26.69 -35.84 36.08
CA GLU A 555 27.76 -34.81 36.08
C GLU A 555 27.86 -33.70 35.00
N THR A 556 27.52 -32.47 35.46
CA THR A 556 28.27 -31.18 35.38
C THR A 556 29.07 -30.79 34.12
N ALA A 557 28.91 -29.63 33.48
CA ALA A 557 28.63 -28.23 33.88
C ALA A 557 29.85 -27.39 34.35
N ALA A 558 30.14 -26.31 33.59
CA ALA A 558 30.88 -25.13 34.05
C ALA A 558 30.56 -23.92 33.14
N THR A 559 30.17 -22.77 33.71
CA THR A 559 30.03 -21.50 32.99
C THR A 559 31.28 -20.65 33.18
N SER A 560 32.33 -20.95 32.40
CA SER A 560 33.53 -20.11 32.34
C SER A 560 34.32 -20.36 31.06
N ASP A 561 34.05 -19.58 30.02
CA ASP A 561 35.06 -19.29 29.02
C ASP A 561 34.97 -17.81 28.64
N ASN A 562 36.11 -17.18 28.35
CA ASN A 562 36.26 -15.71 28.36
C ASN A 562 36.72 -15.16 27.01
N LEU A 563 36.30 -13.93 26.73
CA LEU A 563 37.05 -12.88 26.00
C LEU A 563 37.77 -13.28 24.69
N ALA A 564 37.13 -12.97 23.57
CA ALA A 564 37.77 -12.53 22.33
C ALA A 564 36.90 -11.44 21.67
#